data_AF-A0A0M4QL06-F1
#
_entry.id   AF-A0A0M4QL06-F1
#
_cell.length_a   1.000
_cell.length_b   1.000
_cell.length_c   1.000
_cell.angle_alpha   90.00
_cell.angle_beta   90.00
_cell.angle_gamma   90.00
#
_symmetry.space_group_name_H-M   'P 1'
#
loop_
_entity.id
_entity.type
_entity.pdbx_description
1 polymer ?
#
loop_
_entity_poly.entity_id
_entity_poly.type
_entity_poly.pdbx_seq_one_letter_code
_entity_poly.pdbx_strand_id
1 'polypeptide(L)'
;MGEGGLVVRAVGRVCTALWGYTPGVIPAMVATMGSGPALRWFAANFPRFLVTLRVLGPVRTHLAGLTISLVNGCTYCAYGRAHALELIHLRDRGRLFPLDARTLESWNGLSRREIGLRLRGVLEQAGMHAEVIWVDRTLALLDGAPPVDADERRIAHLCRMVGTMNAIAVAAGTVPDGAHDPVNKDAALKARLLAAQTV
;
A
#
# COMPACT_ATOMS: atom_id res chain seq x y z
N MET A 1 -19.51 -4.21 -25.53
CA MET A 1 -18.60 -4.44 -24.38
C MET A 1 -17.17 -4.32 -24.87
N GLY A 2 -16.47 -3.21 -24.61
CA GLY A 2 -15.11 -2.99 -25.11
C GLY A 2 -14.05 -3.82 -24.39
N GLU A 3 -12.88 -3.98 -25.00
CA GLU A 3 -11.73 -4.75 -24.47
C GLU A 3 -11.30 -4.30 -23.07
N GLY A 4 -11.43 -3.01 -22.75
CA GLY A 4 -11.11 -2.48 -21.42
C GLY A 4 -11.95 -3.10 -20.31
N GLY A 5 -13.23 -3.38 -20.59
CA GLY A 5 -14.11 -4.04 -19.61
C GLY A 5 -13.71 -5.50 -19.33
N LEU A 6 -13.05 -6.19 -20.27
CA LEU A 6 -12.54 -7.54 -20.05
C LEU A 6 -11.31 -7.52 -19.13
N VAL A 7 -10.38 -6.59 -19.35
CA VAL A 7 -9.17 -6.45 -18.52
C VAL A 7 -9.54 -6.08 -17.09
N VAL A 8 -10.43 -5.10 -16.90
CA VAL A 8 -10.90 -4.70 -15.56
C VAL A 8 -11.52 -5.90 -14.82
N ARG A 9 -12.36 -6.70 -15.49
CA ARG A 9 -12.95 -7.90 -14.88
C ARG A 9 -11.92 -8.97 -14.54
N ALA A 10 -10.96 -9.21 -15.43
CA ALA A 10 -9.93 -10.23 -15.22
C ALA A 10 -9.04 -9.87 -14.01
N VAL A 11 -8.49 -8.66 -14.00
CA VAL A 11 -7.65 -8.16 -12.89
C VAL A 11 -8.48 -8.03 -11.61
N GLY A 12 -9.70 -7.52 -11.71
CA GLY A 12 -10.62 -7.40 -10.58
C GLY A 12 -10.92 -8.74 -9.90
N ARG A 13 -11.15 -9.83 -10.67
CA ARG A 13 -11.34 -11.18 -10.10
C ARG A 13 -10.11 -11.65 -9.32
N VAL A 14 -8.91 -11.39 -9.84
CA VAL A 14 -7.65 -11.73 -9.13
C VAL A 14 -7.57 -10.95 -7.82
N CYS A 15 -7.80 -9.64 -7.84
CA CYS A 15 -7.78 -8.83 -6.63
C CYS A 15 -8.87 -9.23 -5.63
N THR A 16 -10.08 -9.54 -6.09
CA THR A 16 -11.16 -10.01 -5.22
C THR A 16 -10.79 -11.33 -4.55
N ALA A 17 -10.16 -12.27 -5.25
CA ALA A 17 -9.68 -13.50 -4.65
C ALA A 17 -8.59 -13.25 -3.58
N LEU A 18 -7.67 -12.31 -3.86
CA LEU A 18 -6.56 -11.98 -2.97
C LEU A 18 -7.01 -11.20 -1.74
N TRP A 19 -7.76 -10.12 -1.93
CA TRP A 19 -8.04 -9.08 -0.93
C TRP A 19 -9.53 -8.96 -0.55
N GLY A 20 -10.43 -9.67 -1.24
CA GLY A 20 -11.86 -9.64 -0.97
C GLY A 20 -12.64 -8.55 -1.71
N TYR A 21 -11.97 -7.73 -2.54
CA TYR A 21 -12.62 -6.70 -3.34
C TYR A 21 -11.82 -6.37 -4.60
N THR A 22 -12.43 -5.62 -5.52
CA THR A 22 -11.77 -5.05 -6.70
C THR A 22 -11.36 -3.59 -6.43
N PRO A 23 -10.05 -3.29 -6.37
CA PRO A 23 -9.55 -1.93 -6.20
C PRO A 23 -10.07 -0.93 -7.24
N GLY A 24 -10.54 0.22 -6.78
CA GLY A 24 -11.03 1.33 -7.61
C GLY A 24 -9.97 1.90 -8.56
N VAL A 25 -8.68 1.72 -8.25
CA VAL A 25 -7.58 2.13 -9.14
C VAL A 25 -7.48 1.28 -10.41
N ILE A 26 -8.01 0.04 -10.45
CA ILE A 26 -7.89 -0.84 -11.62
C ILE A 26 -8.57 -0.24 -12.86
N PRO A 27 -9.85 0.20 -12.80
CA PRO A 27 -10.47 0.94 -13.90
C PRO A 27 -9.65 2.16 -14.35
N ALA A 28 -9.12 2.95 -13.42
CA ALA A 28 -8.29 4.11 -13.74
C ALA A 28 -7.01 3.72 -14.49
N MET A 29 -6.32 2.66 -14.05
CA MET A 29 -5.14 2.15 -14.75
C MET A 29 -5.46 1.70 -16.17
N VAL A 30 -6.57 0.99 -16.38
CA VAL A 30 -6.98 0.56 -17.73
C VAL A 30 -7.36 1.76 -18.59
N ALA A 31 -8.03 2.77 -18.04
CA ALA A 31 -8.38 4.00 -18.75
C ALA A 31 -7.14 4.82 -19.15
N THR A 32 -6.15 4.94 -18.26
CA THR A 32 -4.92 5.73 -18.53
C THR A 32 -3.93 5.01 -19.44
N MET A 33 -3.74 3.70 -19.27
CA MET A 33 -2.70 2.95 -19.98
C MET A 33 -3.22 2.26 -21.26
N GLY A 34 -4.53 2.06 -21.36
CA GLY A 34 -5.16 1.17 -22.34
C GLY A 34 -5.09 -0.31 -21.93
N SER A 35 -5.99 -1.12 -22.49
CA SER A 35 -6.21 -2.53 -22.11
C SER A 35 -4.95 -3.40 -22.17
N GLY A 36 -4.28 -3.44 -23.33
CA GLY A 36 -3.08 -4.26 -23.55
C GLY A 36 -1.90 -3.85 -22.66
N PRO A 37 -1.50 -2.57 -22.64
CA PRO A 37 -0.44 -2.08 -21.76
C PRO A 37 -0.75 -2.28 -20.27
N ALA A 38 -1.99 -2.03 -19.82
CA ALA A 38 -2.40 -2.28 -18.44
C ALA A 38 -2.24 -3.77 -18.07
N LEU A 39 -2.72 -4.68 -18.93
CA LEU A 39 -2.60 -6.13 -18.68
C LEU A 39 -1.12 -6.56 -18.58
N ARG A 40 -0.26 -6.07 -19.49
CA ARG A 40 1.19 -6.33 -19.42
C ARG A 40 1.81 -5.79 -18.15
N TRP A 41 1.41 -4.59 -17.72
CA TRP A 41 1.88 -3.98 -16.49
C TRP A 41 1.49 -4.83 -15.28
N PHE A 42 0.23 -5.28 -15.17
CA PHE A 42 -0.21 -6.15 -14.08
C PHE A 42 0.55 -7.47 -14.11
N ALA A 43 0.67 -8.13 -15.26
CA ALA A 43 1.40 -9.39 -15.39
C ALA A 43 2.88 -9.29 -14.99
N ALA A 44 3.53 -8.15 -15.25
CA ALA A 44 4.92 -7.92 -14.87
C ALA A 44 5.11 -7.58 -13.38
N ASN A 45 4.14 -6.88 -12.76
CA ASN A 45 4.29 -6.34 -11.41
C ASN A 45 3.62 -7.19 -10.31
N PHE A 46 2.43 -7.75 -10.54
CA PHE A 46 1.70 -8.50 -9.51
C PHE A 46 2.45 -9.72 -8.98
N PRO A 47 3.02 -10.60 -9.82
CA PRO A 47 3.77 -11.75 -9.31
C PRO A 47 4.95 -11.34 -8.45
N ARG A 48 5.67 -10.29 -8.84
CA ARG A 48 6.82 -9.75 -8.09
C ARG A 48 6.37 -9.14 -6.77
N PHE A 49 5.25 -8.43 -6.75
CA PHE A 49 4.64 -7.92 -5.52
C PHE A 49 4.25 -9.05 -4.56
N LEU A 50 3.62 -10.12 -5.05
CA LEU A 50 3.25 -11.29 -4.23
C LEU A 50 4.49 -12.00 -3.66
N VAL A 51 5.56 -12.12 -4.44
CA VAL A 51 6.85 -12.64 -3.95
C VAL A 51 7.43 -11.72 -2.87
N THR A 52 7.39 -10.40 -3.06
CA THR A 52 7.85 -9.46 -2.04
C THR A 52 7.03 -9.57 -0.76
N LEU A 53 5.70 -9.65 -0.84
CA LEU A 53 4.84 -9.90 0.33
C LEU A 53 5.24 -11.17 1.09
N ARG A 54 5.56 -12.25 0.36
CA ARG A 54 5.97 -13.52 0.96
C ARG A 54 7.36 -13.46 1.60
N VAL A 55 8.32 -12.82 0.95
CA VAL A 55 9.74 -12.81 1.37
C VAL A 55 10.01 -11.75 2.44
N LEU A 56 9.61 -10.51 2.16
CA LEU A 56 9.81 -9.38 3.07
C LEU A 56 8.77 -9.37 4.20
N GLY A 57 7.65 -10.06 4.00
CA GLY A 57 6.53 -10.07 4.92
C GLY A 57 5.57 -8.90 4.70
N PRO A 58 4.31 -9.03 5.19
CA PRO A 58 3.27 -8.06 4.92
C PRO A 58 3.52 -6.71 5.61
N VAL A 59 4.02 -6.71 6.85
CA VAL A 59 4.33 -5.47 7.60
C VAL A 59 5.30 -4.57 6.82
N ARG A 60 6.47 -5.10 6.47
CA ARG A 60 7.51 -4.33 5.76
C ARG A 60 7.08 -3.92 4.36
N THR A 61 6.37 -4.79 3.65
CA THR A 61 5.85 -4.48 2.31
C THR A 61 4.84 -3.33 2.36
N HIS A 62 3.91 -3.35 3.32
CA HIS A 62 2.93 -2.27 3.47
C HIS A 62 3.54 -1.01 4.05
N LEU A 63 4.53 -1.11 4.93
CA LEU A 63 5.26 0.04 5.45
C LEU A 63 6.03 0.76 4.31
N ALA A 64 6.75 0.02 3.47
CA ALA A 64 7.39 0.59 2.29
C ALA A 64 6.34 1.23 1.35
N GLY A 65 5.24 0.52 1.07
CA GLY A 65 4.15 1.04 0.24
C GLY A 65 3.48 2.29 0.79
N LEU A 66 3.30 2.38 2.12
CA LEU A 66 2.78 3.54 2.84
C LEU A 66 3.74 4.72 2.68
N THR A 67 5.02 4.53 2.98
CA THR A 67 6.06 5.56 2.83
C THR A 67 6.09 6.12 1.39
N ILE A 68 6.10 5.25 0.38
CA ILE A 68 6.08 5.66 -1.03
C ILE A 68 4.83 6.48 -1.35
N SER A 69 3.66 6.01 -0.90
CA SER A 69 2.38 6.66 -1.19
C SER A 69 2.23 8.02 -0.51
N LEU A 70 2.76 8.17 0.71
CA LEU A 70 2.82 9.45 1.42
C LEU A 70 3.73 10.44 0.70
N VAL A 71 4.92 10.01 0.29
CA VAL A 71 5.86 10.86 -0.47
C VAL A 71 5.25 11.32 -1.80
N ASN A 72 4.46 10.45 -2.43
CA ASN A 72 3.79 10.76 -3.70
C ASN A 72 2.44 11.50 -3.52
N GLY A 73 2.02 11.82 -2.28
CA GLY A 73 0.75 12.51 -2.00
C GLY A 73 -0.49 11.71 -2.39
N CYS A 74 -0.42 10.38 -2.38
CA CYS A 74 -1.51 9.51 -2.82
C CYS A 74 -2.31 8.96 -1.63
N THR A 75 -3.36 9.69 -1.22
CA THR A 75 -4.26 9.30 -0.11
C THR A 75 -4.85 7.90 -0.30
N TYR A 76 -5.31 7.57 -1.51
CA TYR A 76 -5.88 6.25 -1.83
C TYR A 76 -4.92 5.11 -1.47
N CYS A 77 -3.70 5.17 -2.01
CA CYS A 77 -2.73 4.12 -1.80
C CYS A 77 -2.19 4.14 -0.37
N ALA A 78 -1.99 5.31 0.23
CA ALA A 78 -1.56 5.43 1.62
C ALA A 78 -2.58 4.80 2.57
N TYR A 79 -3.87 5.10 2.39
CA TYR A 79 -4.96 4.49 3.14
C TYR A 79 -4.92 2.96 3.07
N GLY A 80 -4.89 2.37 1.86
CA GLY A 80 -4.95 0.92 1.72
C GLY A 80 -3.74 0.20 2.33
N ARG A 81 -2.60 0.88 2.50
CA ARG A 81 -1.39 0.36 3.16
C ARG A 81 -1.46 0.53 4.67
N ALA A 82 -1.88 1.69 5.16
CA ALA A 82 -2.06 1.92 6.58
C ALA A 82 -3.18 1.04 7.15
N HIS A 83 -4.29 0.89 6.43
CA HIS A 83 -5.38 0.02 6.86
C HIS A 83 -4.96 -1.46 6.94
N ALA A 84 -4.09 -1.91 6.03
CA ALA A 84 -3.48 -3.23 6.14
C ALA A 84 -2.62 -3.34 7.42
N LEU A 85 -1.83 -2.32 7.74
CA LEU A 85 -1.02 -2.28 8.97
C LEU A 85 -1.89 -2.26 10.23
N GLU A 86 -2.99 -1.52 10.27
CA GLU A 86 -3.95 -1.52 11.37
C GLU A 86 -4.48 -2.94 11.65
N LEU A 87 -4.97 -3.61 10.59
CA LEU A 87 -5.52 -4.95 10.71
C LEU A 87 -4.45 -5.97 11.13
N ILE A 88 -3.27 -5.95 10.50
CA ILE A 88 -2.16 -6.84 10.85
C ILE A 88 -1.74 -6.63 12.32
N HIS A 89 -1.59 -5.38 12.75
CA HIS A 89 -1.17 -5.06 14.11
C HIS A 89 -2.21 -5.52 15.14
N LEU A 90 -3.51 -5.29 14.86
CA LEU A 90 -4.59 -5.73 15.73
C LEU A 90 -4.66 -7.25 15.82
N ARG A 91 -4.48 -7.97 14.70
CA ARG A 91 -4.43 -9.43 14.67
C ARG A 91 -3.27 -9.98 15.49
N ASP A 92 -2.07 -9.43 15.27
CA ASP A 92 -0.83 -10.01 15.79
C ASP A 92 -0.52 -9.56 17.22
N ARG A 93 -0.99 -8.38 17.64
CA ARG A 93 -0.66 -7.77 18.94
C ARG A 93 -1.87 -7.43 19.80
N GLY A 94 -3.09 -7.63 19.30
CA GLY A 94 -4.31 -7.43 20.08
C GLY A 94 -4.61 -5.97 20.47
N ARG A 95 -3.88 -5.00 19.90
CA ARG A 95 -4.04 -3.56 20.17
C ARG A 95 -4.08 -2.76 18.89
N LEU A 96 -4.57 -1.53 18.95
CA LEU A 96 -4.61 -0.63 17.80
C LEU A 96 -3.20 -0.25 17.32
N PHE A 97 -3.03 -0.15 16.01
CA PHE A 97 -1.86 0.50 15.44
C PHE A 97 -1.97 2.01 15.68
N PRO A 98 -0.89 2.72 16.10
CA PRO A 98 -0.95 4.13 16.47
C PRO A 98 -0.95 5.05 15.24
N LEU A 99 -1.75 4.70 14.23
CA LEU A 99 -2.01 5.49 13.03
C LEU A 99 -3.37 5.08 12.49
N ASP A 100 -4.32 6.02 12.52
CA ASP A 100 -5.62 5.85 11.87
C ASP A 100 -5.50 6.18 10.38
N ALA A 101 -5.74 5.19 9.52
CA ALA A 101 -5.65 5.34 8.07
C ALA A 101 -6.56 6.47 7.53
N ARG A 102 -7.67 6.78 8.21
CA ARG A 102 -8.62 7.85 7.83
C ARG A 102 -8.04 9.24 8.00
N THR A 103 -7.01 9.39 8.83
CA THR A 103 -6.39 10.69 9.13
C THR A 103 -5.26 11.07 8.17
N LEU A 104 -4.91 10.18 7.25
CA LEU A 104 -3.74 10.32 6.38
C LEU A 104 -3.84 11.45 5.36
N GLU A 105 -5.04 11.96 5.07
CA GLU A 105 -5.18 13.13 4.21
C GLU A 105 -4.43 14.34 4.77
N SER A 106 -4.37 14.49 6.10
CA SER A 106 -3.63 15.56 6.78
C SER A 106 -2.10 15.43 6.67
N TRP A 107 -1.60 14.36 6.06
CA TRP A 107 -0.16 14.12 5.84
C TRP A 107 0.25 14.45 4.40
N ASN A 108 -0.70 14.79 3.52
CA ASN A 108 -0.40 15.26 2.18
C ASN A 108 0.38 16.58 2.23
N GLY A 109 1.38 16.69 1.37
CA GLY A 109 2.24 17.88 1.27
C GLY A 109 3.36 17.96 2.31
N LEU A 110 3.45 17.01 3.25
CA LEU A 110 4.59 16.92 4.15
C LEU A 110 5.88 16.62 3.37
N SER A 111 6.99 17.21 3.84
CA SER A 111 8.31 16.87 3.33
C SER A 111 8.69 15.42 3.66
N ARG A 112 9.60 14.83 2.88
CA ARG A 112 10.14 13.48 3.13
C ARG A 112 10.68 13.32 4.56
N ARG A 113 11.33 14.37 5.08
CA ARG A 113 11.84 14.40 6.46
C ARG A 113 10.72 14.33 7.49
N GLU A 114 9.64 15.10 7.30
CA GLU A 114 8.49 15.08 8.19
C GLU A 114 7.76 13.73 8.16
N ILE A 115 7.59 13.15 6.96
CA ILE A 115 7.05 11.80 6.79
C ILE A 115 7.90 10.78 7.57
N GLY A 116 9.22 10.82 7.40
CA GLY A 116 10.15 9.93 8.11
C GLY A 116 10.04 10.04 9.63
N LEU A 117 10.04 11.27 10.16
CA LEU A 117 9.92 11.53 11.60
C LEU A 117 8.57 11.05 12.16
N ARG A 118 7.46 11.32 11.45
CA ARG A 118 6.12 10.88 11.90
C ARG A 118 6.00 9.36 11.87
N LEU A 119 6.44 8.71 10.79
CA LEU A 119 6.42 7.25 10.69
C LEU A 119 7.31 6.59 11.75
N ARG A 120 8.48 7.17 12.06
CA ARG A 120 9.31 6.72 13.17
C ARG A 120 8.55 6.75 14.50
N GLY A 121 7.90 7.88 14.82
CA GLY A 121 7.11 8.00 16.05
C GLY A 121 5.96 6.99 16.13
N VAL A 122 5.25 6.75 15.01
CA VAL A 122 4.21 5.70 14.90
C VAL A 122 4.81 4.32 15.21
N LEU A 123 5.95 3.98 14.61
CA LEU A 123 6.58 2.67 14.80
C LEU A 123 7.13 2.48 16.22
N GLU A 124 7.69 3.53 16.83
CA GLU A 124 8.15 3.51 18.22
C GLU A 124 6.98 3.24 19.17
N GLN A 125 5.87 4.00 19.03
CA GLN A 125 4.64 3.79 19.81
C GLN A 125 4.05 2.40 19.59
N ALA A 126 4.15 1.85 18.37
CA ALA A 126 3.70 0.51 18.05
C ALA A 126 4.59 -0.60 18.66
N GLY A 127 5.76 -0.26 19.21
CA GLY A 127 6.78 -1.22 19.64
C GLY A 127 7.43 -1.94 18.47
N MET A 128 7.65 -1.23 17.36
CA MET A 128 8.16 -1.72 16.08
C MET A 128 9.45 -0.99 15.67
N HIS A 129 10.30 -0.66 16.65
CA HIS A 129 11.58 0.04 16.47
C HIS A 129 12.46 -0.55 15.36
N ALA A 130 12.49 -1.88 15.25
CA ALA A 130 13.27 -2.58 14.22
C ALA A 130 12.79 -2.28 12.79
N GLU A 131 11.56 -1.81 12.61
CA GLU A 131 10.99 -1.52 11.29
C GLU A 131 11.29 -0.09 10.80
N VAL A 132 11.80 0.79 11.69
CA VAL A 132 12.20 2.17 11.34
C VAL A 132 13.22 2.19 10.21
N ILE A 133 14.16 1.23 10.22
CA ILE A 133 15.16 1.09 9.15
C ILE A 133 14.52 1.00 7.77
N TRP A 134 13.37 0.31 7.62
CA TRP A 134 12.73 0.15 6.32
C TRP A 134 12.04 1.42 5.83
N VAL A 135 11.60 2.31 6.73
CA VAL A 135 11.17 3.67 6.37
C VAL A 135 12.35 4.44 5.81
N ASP A 136 13.45 4.49 6.56
CA ASP A 136 14.64 5.26 6.19
C ASP A 136 15.25 4.75 4.88
N ARG A 137 15.33 3.42 4.69
CA ARG A 137 15.80 2.81 3.44
C ARG A 137 14.85 3.06 2.28
N THR A 138 13.53 3.03 2.49
CA THR A 138 12.56 3.37 1.44
C THR A 138 12.71 4.82 0.99
N LEU A 139 12.87 5.76 1.93
CA LEU A 139 13.11 7.17 1.62
C LEU A 139 14.41 7.37 0.84
N ALA A 140 15.51 6.74 1.26
CA ALA A 140 16.78 6.80 0.55
C ALA A 140 16.68 6.27 -0.89
N LEU A 141 15.94 5.17 -1.11
CA LEU A 141 15.70 4.63 -2.46
C LEU A 141 14.84 5.57 -3.31
N LEU A 142 13.89 6.31 -2.72
CA LEU A 142 13.14 7.36 -3.40
C LEU A 142 13.99 8.59 -3.71
N ASP A 143 15.06 8.84 -2.95
CA ASP A 143 16.07 9.88 -3.21
C ASP A 143 17.11 9.44 -4.26
N GLY A 144 17.02 8.20 -4.77
CA GLY A 144 17.90 7.69 -5.81
C GLY A 144 19.13 6.93 -5.31
N ALA A 145 19.20 6.60 -4.01
CA ALA A 145 20.23 5.70 -3.51
C ALA A 145 20.14 4.33 -4.23
N PRO A 146 21.28 3.68 -4.54
CA PRO A 146 21.26 2.34 -5.09
C PRO A 146 20.85 1.31 -4.02
N PRO A 147 20.10 0.25 -4.38
CA PRO A 147 19.78 -0.83 -3.46
C PRO A 147 21.02 -1.68 -3.17
N VAL A 148 21.32 -1.94 -1.90
CA VAL A 148 22.55 -2.65 -1.50
C VAL A 148 22.38 -4.17 -1.38
N ASP A 149 21.16 -4.67 -1.22
CA ASP A 149 20.87 -6.10 -1.05
C ASP A 149 19.59 -6.56 -1.79
N ALA A 150 19.19 -7.81 -1.56
CA ALA A 150 18.01 -8.38 -2.19
C ALA A 150 16.69 -7.77 -1.71
N ASP A 151 16.61 -7.35 -0.46
CA ASP A 151 15.40 -6.76 0.14
C ASP A 151 15.22 -5.33 -0.36
N GLU A 152 16.29 -4.54 -0.42
CA GLU A 152 16.26 -3.22 -1.03
C GLU A 152 15.97 -3.26 -2.52
N ARG A 153 16.41 -4.29 -3.25
CA ARG A 153 16.00 -4.48 -4.66
C ARG A 153 14.49 -4.70 -4.78
N ARG A 154 13.85 -5.32 -3.78
CA ARG A 154 12.39 -5.46 -3.73
C ARG A 154 11.73 -4.14 -3.42
N ILE A 155 12.24 -3.38 -2.46
CA ILE A 155 11.71 -2.05 -2.12
C ILE A 155 11.87 -1.09 -3.31
N ALA A 156 13.02 -1.09 -4.00
CA ALA A 156 13.23 -0.29 -5.20
C ALA A 156 12.24 -0.65 -6.32
N HIS A 157 11.88 -1.94 -6.44
CA HIS A 157 10.80 -2.35 -7.33
C HIS A 157 9.43 -1.81 -6.88
N LEU A 158 9.13 -1.84 -5.57
CA LEU A 158 7.92 -1.21 -5.02
C LEU A 158 7.90 0.29 -5.31
N CYS A 159 9.01 1.03 -5.17
CA CYS A 159 9.07 2.45 -5.47
C CYS A 159 8.59 2.74 -6.91
N ARG A 160 9.03 1.94 -7.89
CA ARG A 160 8.58 2.07 -9.28
C ARG A 160 7.12 1.66 -9.47
N MET A 161 6.76 0.47 -9.00
CA MET A 161 5.42 -0.09 -9.18
C MET A 161 4.35 0.79 -8.51
N VAL A 162 4.55 1.08 -7.22
CA VAL A 162 3.64 1.90 -6.43
C VAL A 162 3.67 3.34 -6.92
N GLY A 163 4.81 3.87 -7.35
CA GLY A 163 4.91 5.19 -7.97
C GLY A 163 4.00 5.34 -9.20
N THR A 164 4.00 4.36 -10.12
CA THR A 164 3.06 4.36 -11.26
C THR A 164 1.60 4.33 -10.80
N MET A 165 1.27 3.46 -9.84
CA MET A 165 -0.10 3.38 -9.32
C MET A 165 -0.52 4.68 -8.63
N ASN A 166 0.36 5.30 -7.85
CA ASN A 166 0.11 6.55 -7.15
C ASN A 166 -0.20 7.67 -8.14
N ALA A 167 0.64 7.83 -9.18
CA ALA A 167 0.44 8.86 -10.18
C ALA A 167 -0.94 8.74 -10.86
N ILE A 168 -1.33 7.51 -11.23
CA ILE A 168 -2.64 7.24 -11.84
C ILE A 168 -3.78 7.49 -10.85
N ALA A 169 -3.67 6.96 -9.62
CA ALA A 169 -4.70 7.11 -8.60
C ALA A 169 -4.96 8.58 -8.22
N VAL A 170 -3.89 9.38 -8.11
CA VAL A 170 -3.96 10.82 -7.86
C VAL A 170 -4.64 11.53 -9.04
N ALA A 171 -4.19 11.28 -10.28
CA ALA A 171 -4.77 11.90 -11.46
C ALA A 171 -6.25 11.56 -11.65
N ALA A 172 -6.66 10.35 -11.27
CA ALA A 172 -8.04 9.88 -11.35
C ALA A 172 -8.91 10.26 -10.14
N GLY A 173 -8.36 10.90 -9.10
CA GLY A 173 -9.11 11.20 -7.88
C GLY A 173 -9.68 9.96 -7.20
N THR A 174 -8.94 8.85 -7.22
CA THR A 174 -9.43 7.56 -6.70
C THR A 174 -9.69 7.67 -5.20
N VAL A 175 -10.86 7.22 -4.74
CA VAL A 175 -11.25 7.27 -3.32
C VAL A 175 -10.85 5.99 -2.58
N PRO A 176 -10.46 6.06 -1.30
CA PRO A 176 -10.15 4.90 -0.48
C PRO A 176 -11.24 3.82 -0.47
N ASP A 177 -10.88 2.54 -0.57
CA ASP A 177 -11.83 1.43 -0.69
C ASP A 177 -11.56 0.22 0.25
N GLY A 178 -10.30 -0.08 0.58
CA GLY A 178 -9.95 -1.18 1.47
C GLY A 178 -8.45 -1.40 1.64
N ALA A 179 -8.10 -2.43 2.42
CA ALA A 179 -6.72 -2.84 2.62
C ALA A 179 -6.23 -3.75 1.48
N HIS A 180 -5.05 -3.44 0.93
CA HIS A 180 -4.43 -4.21 -0.17
C HIS A 180 -3.72 -5.50 0.31
N ASP A 181 -4.37 -6.25 1.20
CA ASP A 181 -3.81 -7.43 1.88
C ASP A 181 -4.88 -8.50 2.13
N PRO A 182 -4.54 -9.81 2.12
CA PRO A 182 -5.48 -10.87 2.44
C PRO A 182 -6.20 -10.72 3.78
N VAL A 183 -5.60 -10.03 4.77
CA VAL A 183 -6.23 -9.75 6.07
C VAL A 183 -7.54 -8.95 5.93
N ASN A 184 -7.72 -8.21 4.84
CA ASN A 184 -8.93 -7.45 4.55
C ASN A 184 -10.19 -8.34 4.42
N LYS A 185 -10.01 -9.64 4.18
CA LYS A 185 -11.10 -10.62 4.11
C LYS A 185 -11.65 -11.01 5.49
N ASP A 186 -10.95 -10.71 6.57
CA ASP A 186 -11.38 -11.04 7.92
C ASP A 186 -12.43 -10.04 8.42
N ALA A 187 -13.71 -10.42 8.29
CA ALA A 187 -14.83 -9.59 8.71
C ALA A 187 -14.86 -9.37 10.23
N ALA A 188 -14.48 -10.38 11.03
CA ALA A 188 -14.48 -10.27 12.48
C ALA A 188 -13.39 -9.30 12.95
N LEU A 189 -12.21 -9.35 12.34
CA LEU A 189 -11.13 -8.42 12.63
C LEU A 189 -11.47 -6.98 12.25
N LYS A 190 -12.10 -6.76 11.09
CA LYS A 190 -12.60 -5.42 10.71
C LYS A 190 -13.65 -4.90 11.70
N ALA A 191 -14.56 -5.75 12.16
CA ALA A 191 -15.54 -5.38 13.18
C ALA A 191 -14.86 -5.03 14.52
N ARG A 192 -13.85 -5.79 14.93
CA ARG A 192 -13.04 -5.48 16.13
C ARG A 192 -12.29 -4.16 15.99
N LEU A 193 -11.68 -3.89 14.83
CA LEU A 193 -11.00 -2.62 14.57
C LEU A 193 -11.98 -1.45 14.69
N LEU A 194 -13.14 -1.57 14.05
CA LEU A 194 -14.18 -0.54 14.12
C LEU A 194 -14.62 -0.30 15.57
N ALA A 195 -14.91 -1.36 16.34
CA ALA A 195 -15.36 -1.24 17.72
C ALA A 195 -14.30 -0.59 18.62
N ALA A 196 -13.01 -0.89 18.40
CA ALA A 196 -11.91 -0.30 19.16
C ALA A 196 -11.64 1.17 18.80
N GLN A 197 -12.03 1.62 17.60
CA GLN A 197 -11.89 3.01 17.14
C GLN A 197 -13.05 3.93 17.59
N THR A 198 -14.15 3.38 18.10
CA THR A 198 -15.30 4.14 18.61
C THR A 198 -15.28 4.38 20.12
N VAL A 199 -14.31 3.81 20.83
CA VAL A 199 -14.08 3.99 22.28
C VAL A 199 -13.08 5.11 22.50
#